data_AF-A0A7W0H046-F1
#
_entry.id   AF-A0A7W0H046-F1
#
_cell.length_a   1.000
_cell.length_b   1.000
_cell.length_c   1.000
_cell.angle_alpha   90.00
_cell.angle_beta   90.00
_cell.angle_gamma   90.00
#
_symmetry.space_group_name_H-M   'P 1'
#
loop_
_entity.id
_entity.type
_entity.pdbx_description
1 polymer ?
#
loop_
_entity_poly.entity_id
_entity_poly.type
_entity_poly.pdbx_seq_one_letter_code
_entity_poly.pdbx_strand_id
1 'polypeptide(L)'
;MILLAIPLLEEAAGGHVEGIVGDSDPFAAVEQAIEGGGFDEIIISTLPARVSHWLRRDLPHRVEAPGLPVTVVTAEQSQRAVSDAR
;
A
#
# COMPACT_ATOMS: atom_id res chain seq x y z
N MET A 1 -4.71 6.98 9.10
CA MET A 1 -3.28 7.18 9.42
C MET A 1 -2.50 7.22 8.11
N ILE A 2 -2.51 8.37 7.42
CA ILE A 2 -1.84 8.55 6.11
C ILE A 2 -0.37 8.96 6.29
N LEU A 3 -0.03 9.53 7.46
CA LEU A 3 1.24 10.22 7.73
C LEU A 3 2.51 9.35 7.71
N LEU A 4 2.40 8.01 7.62
CA LEU A 4 3.56 7.10 7.56
C LEU A 4 3.67 6.33 6.24
N ALA A 5 2.68 6.45 5.34
CA ALA A 5 2.69 5.69 4.10
C ALA A 5 3.68 6.28 3.08
N ILE A 6 3.68 7.61 2.93
CA ILE A 6 4.51 8.29 1.91
C ILE A 6 6.01 8.02 2.13
N PRO A 7 6.61 8.25 3.32
CA PRO A 7 8.05 8.00 3.49
C PRO A 7 8.46 6.56 3.22
N LEU A 8 7.62 5.59 3.63
CA LEU A 8 7.88 4.17 3.37
C LEU A 8 7.79 3.83 1.88
N LEU A 9 6.84 4.44 1.17
CA LEU A 9 6.68 4.25 -0.27
C LEU A 9 7.82 4.94 -1.05
N GLU A 10 8.27 6.11 -0.63
CA GLU A 10 9.41 6.81 -1.24
C GLU A 10 10.71 5.99 -1.09
N GLU A 11 10.93 5.41 0.10
CA GLU A 11 12.06 4.50 0.34
C GLU A 11 11.98 3.26 -0.57
N ALA A 12 10.81 2.63 -0.65
CA ALA A 12 10.61 1.43 -1.46
C ALA A 12 10.72 1.69 -2.96
N ALA A 13 10.20 2.83 -3.44
CA ALA A 13 10.28 3.25 -4.84
C ALA A 13 11.65 3.85 -5.21
N GLY A 14 12.50 4.17 -4.22
CA GLY A 14 13.78 4.83 -4.44
C GLY A 14 13.66 6.27 -4.94
N GLY A 15 12.54 6.95 -4.70
CA GLY A 15 12.24 8.24 -5.28
C GLY A 15 10.99 8.90 -4.72
N HIS A 16 10.67 10.09 -5.25
CA HIS A 16 9.48 10.83 -4.83
C HIS A 16 8.18 10.13 -5.26
N VAL A 17 7.18 10.17 -4.39
CA VAL A 17 5.86 9.59 -4.63
C VAL A 17 4.79 10.67 -4.57
N GLU A 18 3.95 10.73 -5.60
CA GLU A 18 2.77 11.58 -5.64
C GLU A 18 1.57 10.87 -4.99
N GLY A 19 0.73 11.64 -4.30
CA GLY A 19 -0.43 11.12 -3.58
C GLY A 19 -1.74 11.45 -4.28
N ILE A 20 -2.57 10.43 -4.49
CA ILE A 20 -3.95 10.57 -4.96
C ILE A 20 -4.91 9.87 -3.99
N VAL A 21 -6.12 10.40 -3.86
CA VAL A 21 -7.20 9.74 -3.09
C VAL A 21 -8.09 9.01 -4.08
N GLY A 22 -8.14 7.68 -3.99
CA GLY A 22 -8.96 6.82 -4.85
C GLY A 22 -10.25 6.34 -4.18
N ASP A 23 -10.83 5.27 -4.74
CA ASP A 23 -12.03 4.62 -4.19
C ASP A 23 -11.83 4.11 -2.76
N SER A 24 -12.94 3.97 -2.04
CA SER A 24 -13.01 3.33 -0.73
C SER A 24 -12.67 1.82 -0.75
N ASP A 25 -12.93 1.13 -1.87
CA ASP A 25 -12.44 -0.21 -2.11
C ASP A 25 -11.00 -0.14 -2.67
N PRO A 26 -10.02 -0.74 -1.98
CA PRO A 26 -8.62 -0.60 -2.35
C PRO A 26 -8.26 -1.30 -3.66
N PHE A 27 -9.02 -2.31 -4.08
CA PHE A 27 -8.79 -2.97 -5.36
C PHE A 27 -9.26 -2.08 -6.51
N ALA A 28 -10.49 -1.54 -6.41
CA ALA A 28 -11.01 -0.59 -7.37
C ALA A 28 -10.13 0.67 -7.49
N ALA A 29 -9.62 1.17 -6.37
CA ALA A 29 -8.72 2.32 -6.35
C ALA A 29 -7.41 2.06 -7.14
N VAL A 30 -6.86 0.84 -7.04
CA VAL A 30 -5.67 0.46 -7.81
C VAL A 30 -6.01 0.30 -9.29
N GLU A 31 -7.10 -0.38 -9.63
CA GLU A 31 -7.53 -0.54 -11.04
C GLU A 31 -7.69 0.81 -11.74
N GLN A 32 -8.34 1.77 -11.08
CA GLN A 32 -8.52 3.12 -11.60
C GLN A 32 -7.19 3.87 -11.76
N ALA A 33 -6.26 3.71 -10.82
CA ALA A 33 -4.96 4.39 -10.88
C ALA A 33 -4.10 3.89 -12.04
N ILE A 34 -4.19 2.60 -12.38
CA ILE A 34 -3.37 1.98 -13.44
C ILE A 34 -4.05 1.94 -14.81
N GLU A 35 -5.32 2.36 -14.92
CA GLU A 35 -6.10 2.30 -16.18
C GLU A 35 -5.43 3.03 -17.35
N GLY A 36 -4.68 4.10 -17.06
CA GLY A 36 -3.88 4.84 -18.05
C GLY A 36 -2.58 4.16 -18.50
N GLY A 37 -2.21 3.04 -17.87
CA GLY A 37 -0.92 2.36 -18.07
C GLY A 37 0.28 3.16 -17.56
N GLY A 38 1.48 2.72 -17.93
CA GLY A 38 2.73 3.45 -17.63
C GLY A 38 3.40 3.13 -16.30
N PHE A 39 2.95 2.07 -15.60
CA PHE A 39 3.58 1.57 -14.39
C PHE A 39 4.28 0.24 -14.66
N ASP A 40 5.46 0.05 -14.08
CA ASP A 40 6.25 -1.20 -14.20
C ASP A 40 6.04 -2.14 -13.01
N GLU A 41 5.53 -1.62 -11.88
CA GLU A 41 5.30 -2.37 -10.65
C GLU A 41 4.24 -1.69 -9.77
N ILE A 42 3.75 -2.44 -8.78
CA ILE A 42 2.86 -1.93 -7.74
C ILE A 42 3.50 -2.19 -6.37
N ILE A 43 3.67 -1.12 -5.57
CA ILE A 43 4.15 -1.22 -4.19
C ILE A 43 2.97 -1.00 -3.24
N ILE A 44 2.62 -2.01 -2.44
CA ILE A 44 1.53 -1.93 -1.45
C ILE A 44 2.11 -1.80 -0.05
N SER A 45 1.96 -0.62 0.54
CA SER A 45 2.20 -0.43 1.97
C SER A 45 1.05 -1.00 2.80
N THR A 46 1.37 -1.87 3.74
CA THR A 46 0.39 -2.50 4.62
C THR A 46 0.78 -2.38 6.10
N LEU A 47 -0.22 -2.54 6.97
CA LEU A 47 0.03 -2.79 8.38
C LEU A 47 0.63 -4.20 8.57
N PRO A 48 1.25 -4.50 9.72
CA PRO A 48 1.68 -5.86 10.03
C PRO A 48 0.56 -6.88 9.84
N ALA A 49 0.91 -8.07 9.31
CA ALA A 49 -0.03 -9.13 8.95
C ALA A 49 -1.06 -9.47 10.03
N ARG A 50 -0.66 -9.39 11.31
CA ARG A 50 -1.55 -9.63 12.46
C ARG A 50 -2.76 -8.70 12.48
N VAL A 51 -2.64 -7.46 12.01
CA VAL A 51 -3.69 -6.42 12.10
C VAL A 51 -4.21 -5.95 10.75
N SER A 52 -3.46 -6.16 9.67
CA SER A 52 -3.83 -5.72 8.32
C SER A 52 -5.10 -6.39 7.81
N HIS A 53 -6.12 -5.58 7.56
CA HIS A 53 -7.37 -6.04 6.96
C HIS A 53 -7.18 -6.43 5.48
N TRP A 54 -6.32 -5.70 4.76
CA TRP A 54 -6.06 -5.95 3.34
C TRP A 54 -5.33 -7.26 3.10
N LEU A 55 -4.34 -7.59 3.94
CA LEU A 55 -3.65 -8.87 3.86
C LEU A 55 -4.60 -10.03 4.18
N ARG A 56 -5.48 -9.89 5.18
CA ARG A 56 -6.50 -10.92 5.48
C ARG A 56 -7.50 -11.13 4.34
N ARG A 57 -7.72 -10.12 3.50
CA ARG A 57 -8.58 -10.18 2.31
C ARG A 57 -7.80 -10.46 1.02
N ASP A 58 -6.53 -10.80 1.14
CA ASP A 58 -5.68 -11.18 0.04
C ASP A 58 -5.57 -10.12 -1.07
N LEU A 59 -5.56 -8.84 -0.68
CA LEU A 59 -5.48 -7.73 -1.62
C LEU A 59 -4.25 -7.81 -2.54
N PRO A 60 -3.01 -8.09 -2.08
CA PRO A 60 -1.85 -8.13 -2.95
C PRO A 60 -2.01 -9.12 -4.12
N HIS A 61 -2.42 -10.35 -3.85
CA HIS A 61 -2.64 -11.35 -4.90
C HIS A 61 -3.76 -10.95 -5.86
N ARG A 62 -4.83 -10.29 -5.38
CA ARG A 62 -5.87 -9.76 -6.28
C ARG A 62 -5.31 -8.70 -7.21
N VAL A 63 -4.44 -7.82 -6.68
CA VAL A 63 -3.80 -6.72 -7.41
C VAL A 63 -2.69 -7.20 -8.36
N GLU A 64 -2.22 -8.44 -8.28
CA GLU A 64 -1.32 -9.04 -9.28
C GLU A 64 -2.04 -9.38 -10.60
N ALA A 65 -3.37 -9.57 -10.57
CA ALA A 65 -4.16 -9.99 -11.74
C ALA A 65 -4.04 -9.08 -12.99
N PRO A 66 -3.89 -7.75 -12.88
CA PRO A 66 -3.61 -6.86 -14.00
C PRO A 66 -2.25 -7.08 -14.68
N GLY A 67 -1.36 -7.90 -14.12
CA GLY A 67 -0.10 -8.33 -14.75
C GLY A 67 1.15 -7.55 -14.34
N LEU A 68 1.05 -6.62 -13.40
CA LEU A 68 2.21 -5.92 -12.83
C LEU A 68 2.76 -6.69 -11.62
N PRO A 69 4.09 -6.79 -11.45
CA PRO A 69 4.71 -7.29 -10.23
C PRO A 69 4.22 -6.50 -9.01
N VAL A 70 3.89 -7.20 -7.93
CA VAL A 70 3.46 -6.58 -6.67
C VAL A 70 4.53 -6.79 -5.59
N THR A 71 4.97 -5.68 -4.99
CA THR A 71 5.86 -5.67 -3.83
C THR A 71 5.08 -5.20 -2.60
N VAL A 72 5.11 -5.96 -1.51
CA VAL A 72 4.45 -5.57 -0.25
C VAL A 72 5.49 -5.06 0.74
N VAL A 73 5.30 -3.84 1.21
CA VAL A 73 6.11 -3.24 2.29
C VAL A 73 5.27 -3.09 3.55
N THR A 74 5.88 -3.34 4.70
CA THR A 74 5.19 -3.28 5.99
C THR A 74 5.79 -2.19 6.86
N ALA A 75 4.96 -1.27 7.35
CA ALA A 75 5.44 -0.27 8.30
C ALA A 75 5.73 -0.93 9.66
N GLU A 76 7.01 -0.98 10.06
CA GLU A 76 7.41 -1.55 11.37
C GLU A 76 6.95 -0.70 12.56
N GLN A 77 6.58 0.57 12.34
CA GLN A 77 6.27 1.54 13.41
C GLN A 77 4.81 1.56 13.90
N SER A 78 4.05 0.46 13.78
CA SER A 78 2.76 0.36 14.50
C SER A 78 2.90 -0.15 15.95
N GLN A 79 4.11 -0.44 16.44
CA GLN A 79 4.31 -0.77 17.87
C GLN A 79 4.50 0.47 18.77
N ARG A 80 5.02 1.60 18.26
CA ARG A 80 5.22 2.83 19.08
C ARG A 80 3.96 3.69 19.20
N ALA A 81 3.20 3.87 18.13
CA ALA A 81 1.99 4.71 18.16
C ALA A 81 0.84 4.11 18.99
N VAL A 82 0.86 2.79 19.23
CA VAL A 82 -0.14 2.09 20.06
C VAL A 82 0.29 2.01 21.54
N SER A 83 1.59 2.17 21.85
CA SER A 83 2.09 2.19 23.24
C SER A 83 1.98 3.57 23.91
N ASP A 84 2.04 4.66 23.14
CA ASP A 84 1.94 6.03 23.68
C ASP A 84 0.49 6.51 23.86
N ALA A 85 -0.50 5.67 23.54
CA ALA A 85 -1.92 5.93 23.73
C ALA A 85 -2.53 5.15 24.92
N ARG A 86 -1.71 4.77 25.92
CA ARG A 86 -2.15 4.05 27.12
C ARG A 86 -1.72 4.73 28.41
#